data_AF-A0A820WCH6-F1
#
_entry.id   AF-A0A820WCH6-F1
#
_cell.length_a   1.000
_cell.length_b   1.000
_cell.length_c   1.000
_cell.angle_alpha   90.00
_cell.angle_beta   90.00
_cell.angle_gamma   90.00
#
_symmetry.space_group_name_H-M   'P 1'
#
loop_
_entity.id
_entity.type
_entity.pdbx_description
1 polymer ?
#
loop_
_entity_poly.entity_id
_entity_poly.type
_entity_poly.pdbx_seq_one_letter_code
_entity_poly.pdbx_strand_id
1 'polypeptide(L)'
;MFHFTFDTFQLNIKLNDDKTTGRCIVDGIMNLKQFSWIYTYPLRSILVYEFRLLNNENDDEPQFEIFRHEEMWSFADMIDGMPGVGWLYKNVFRRGFSYFFVGLSAMSCFFHDHFIQTTKKKA
;
A
#
# COMPACT_ATOMS: atom_id res chain seq x y z
N MET A 1 6.84 25.86 -2.00
CA MET A 1 5.45 25.42 -1.80
C MET A 1 5.35 24.01 -2.35
N PHE A 2 5.11 23.03 -1.47
CA PHE A 2 4.99 21.62 -1.86
C PHE A 2 3.70 21.44 -2.65
N HIS A 3 3.80 21.08 -3.92
CA HIS A 3 2.63 20.75 -4.74
C HIS A 3 2.67 19.26 -5.03
N PHE A 4 1.55 18.59 -4.82
CA PHE A 4 1.35 17.22 -5.26
C PHE A 4 0.15 17.18 -6.21
N THR A 5 0.23 16.32 -7.20
CA THR A 5 -0.89 15.99 -8.09
C THR A 5 -1.25 14.54 -7.82
N PHE A 6 -2.53 14.22 -7.70
CA PHE A 6 -2.99 12.85 -7.48
C PHE A 6 -3.83 12.41 -8.68
N ASP A 7 -3.27 11.50 -9.47
CA ASP A 7 -3.94 10.91 -10.62
C ASP A 7 -4.70 9.66 -10.16
N THR A 8 -6.02 9.73 -10.14
CA THR A 8 -6.89 8.63 -9.68
C THR A 8 -7.15 7.64 -10.81
N PHE A 9 -6.85 6.36 -10.59
CA PHE A 9 -7.17 5.29 -11.55
C PHE A 9 -8.46 4.58 -11.21
N GLN A 10 -8.64 4.28 -9.93
CA GLN A 10 -9.79 3.52 -9.47
C GLN A 10 -10.34 4.14 -8.19
N LEU A 11 -11.66 4.25 -8.15
CA LEU A 11 -12.43 4.67 -7.00
C LEU A 11 -13.43 3.56 -6.67
N ASN A 12 -13.34 3.01 -5.46
CA ASN A 12 -14.31 2.05 -4.96
C ASN A 12 -14.96 2.62 -3.70
N ILE A 13 -16.28 2.76 -3.75
CA ILE A 13 -17.06 3.23 -2.62
C ILE A 13 -18.01 2.11 -2.23
N LYS A 14 -17.97 1.72 -0.97
CA LYS A 14 -18.86 0.73 -0.40
C LYS A 14 -19.51 1.28 0.86
N LEU A 15 -20.83 1.31 0.87
CA LEU A 15 -21.60 1.60 2.07
C LEU A 15 -21.68 0.35 2.94
N ASN A 16 -21.61 0.53 4.25
CA ASN A 16 -21.82 -0.55 5.21
C ASN A 16 -23.33 -0.85 5.36
N ASP A 17 -23.64 -1.98 5.98
CA ASP A 17 -25.04 -2.43 6.16
C ASP A 17 -25.89 -1.47 7.01
N ASP A 18 -25.24 -0.63 7.82
CA ASP A 18 -25.86 0.42 8.63
C ASP A 18 -26.36 1.62 7.81
N LYS A 19 -26.04 1.68 6.51
CA LYS A 19 -26.36 2.75 5.54
C LYS A 19 -25.90 4.16 5.94
N THR A 20 -25.13 4.30 7.02
CA THR A 20 -24.70 5.59 7.56
C THR A 20 -23.19 5.71 7.56
N THR A 21 -22.47 4.59 7.52
CA THR A 21 -21.02 4.57 7.36
C THR A 21 -20.62 3.87 6.07
N GLY A 22 -19.48 4.24 5.53
CA GLY A 22 -18.94 3.63 4.33
C GLY A 22 -17.43 3.69 4.29
N ARG A 23 -16.87 2.93 3.36
CA ARG A 23 -15.45 2.91 3.06
C ARG A 23 -15.25 3.33 1.62
N CYS A 24 -14.35 4.28 1.41
CA CYS A 24 -13.90 4.71 0.11
C CYS A 24 -12.43 4.31 -0.04
N ILE A 25 -12.12 3.61 -1.12
CA ILE A 25 -10.75 3.22 -1.49
C ILE A 25 -10.44 3.92 -2.81
N VAL A 26 -9.36 4.69 -2.81
CA VAL A 26 -8.85 5.41 -3.97
C VAL A 26 -7.48 4.84 -4.31
N ASP A 27 -7.34 4.24 -5.48
CA ASP A 27 -6.03 3.82 -6.03
C ASP A 27 -5.59 4.83 -7.08
N GLY A 28 -4.36 5.32 -6.93
CA GLY A 28 -3.83 6.42 -7.72
C GLY A 28 -2.31 6.47 -7.75
N ILE A 29 -1.81 7.45 -8.50
CA ILE A 29 -0.42 7.88 -8.44
C ILE A 29 -0.37 9.29 -7.87
N MET A 30 0.36 9.44 -6.77
CA MET A 30 0.74 10.72 -6.21
C MET A 30 2.06 11.17 -6.83
N ASN A 31 2.00 12.24 -7.61
CA ASN A 31 3.16 12.91 -8.18
C ASN A 31 3.63 14.03 -7.26
N LEU A 32 4.74 13.81 -6.55
CA LEU A 32 5.33 14.79 -5.65
C LEU A 32 6.21 15.78 -6.44
N LYS A 33 5.73 17.00 -6.64
CA LYS A 33 6.49 18.09 -7.30
C LYS A 33 7.10 18.98 -6.22
N GLN A 34 8.21 18.51 -5.63
CA GLN A 34 8.90 19.21 -4.54
C GLN A 34 9.66 20.46 -5.02
N PHE A 35 10.29 20.42 -6.18
CA PHE A 35 10.98 21.55 -6.82
C PHE A 35 10.85 21.43 -8.34
N SER A 36 10.65 22.54 -9.07
CA SER A 36 10.49 22.53 -10.53
C SER A 36 11.70 21.96 -11.30
N TRP A 37 12.86 21.86 -10.63
CA TRP A 37 14.10 21.32 -11.19
C TRP A 37 14.37 19.86 -10.79
N ILE A 38 13.69 19.33 -9.78
CA ILE A 38 13.89 17.95 -9.32
C ILE A 38 12.85 17.05 -9.99
N TYR A 39 13.30 15.87 -10.40
CA TYR A 39 12.47 14.85 -11.04
C TYR A 39 11.19 14.58 -10.24
N THR A 40 10.04 14.59 -10.91
CA THR A 40 8.75 14.27 -10.30
C THR A 40 8.66 12.75 -10.16
N TYR A 41 8.48 12.26 -8.93
CA TYR A 41 8.40 10.82 -8.68
C TYR A 41 6.92 10.38 -8.63
N PRO A 42 6.50 9.46 -9.52
CA PRO A 42 5.19 8.86 -9.44
C PRO A 42 5.16 7.83 -8.31
N LEU A 43 4.49 8.16 -7.21
CA LEU A 43 4.31 7.26 -6.08
C LEU A 43 2.94 6.59 -6.20
N ARG A 44 2.89 5.27 -6.41
CA ARG A 44 1.61 4.56 -6.32
C ARG A 44 1.13 4.57 -4.87
N SER A 45 -0.10 5.02 -4.70
CA SER A 45 -0.72 5.22 -3.39
C SER A 45 -2.15 4.72 -3.40
N ILE A 46 -2.49 4.00 -2.33
CA ILE A 46 -3.85 3.59 -2.03
C ILE A 46 -4.27 4.41 -0.80
N LEU A 47 -5.30 5.23 -0.98
CA LEU A 47 -5.90 6.04 0.07
C LEU A 47 -7.20 5.37 0.48
N VAL A 48 -7.36 5.13 1.78
CA VAL A 48 -8.54 4.47 2.32
C VAL A 48 -9.19 5.37 3.35
N TYR A 49 -10.39 5.80 3.04
CA TYR A 49 -11.20 6.67 3.88
C TYR A 49 -12.36 5.87 4.46
N GLU A 50 -12.58 5.98 5.76
CA GLU A 50 -13.86 5.62 6.37
C GLU A 50 -14.63 6.91 6.62
N PHE A 51 -15.85 6.95 6.09
CA PHE A 51 -16.71 8.13 6.14
C PHE A 51 -18.05 7.80 6.78
N ARG A 52 -18.65 8.82 7.39
CA ARG A 52 -20.02 8.81 7.89
C ARG A 52 -20.84 9.81 7.08
N LEU A 53 -22.01 9.39 6.63
CA LEU A 53 -22.99 10.28 6.02
C LEU A 53 -23.64 11.11 7.13
N LEU A 54 -23.55 12.43 6.99
CA LEU A 54 -24.27 13.35 7.84
C LEU A 54 -25.63 13.57 7.17
N ASN A 55 -26.63 12.82 7.62
CA ASN A 55 -27.99 12.84 7.06
C ASN A 55 -28.50 14.28 6.91
N ASN A 56 -28.66 14.74 5.67
CA ASN A 56 -29.66 15.71 5.32
C ASN A 56 -30.33 15.20 4.04
N GLU A 57 -31.52 14.58 4.18
CA GLU A 57 -32.37 14.20 3.04
C GLU A 57 -32.88 15.43 2.25
N ASN A 58 -32.61 16.65 2.75
CA ASN A 58 -33.11 17.93 2.22
C ASN A 58 -32.02 18.90 1.73
N ASP A 59 -30.73 18.56 1.80
CA ASP A 59 -29.67 19.39 1.21
C ASP A 59 -29.36 18.91 -0.21
N ASP A 60 -29.17 19.86 -1.13
CA ASP A 60 -28.75 19.59 -2.51
C ASP A 60 -27.36 18.92 -2.60
N GLU A 61 -26.56 18.97 -1.52
CA GLU A 61 -25.24 18.36 -1.46
C GLU A 61 -25.10 17.33 -0.32
N PRO A 62 -24.68 16.09 -0.61
CA PRO A 62 -24.46 15.07 0.41
C PRO A 62 -23.27 15.46 1.29
N GLN A 63 -23.53 15.66 2.58
CA GLN A 63 -22.48 15.92 3.56
C GLN A 63 -21.91 14.62 4.13
N PHE A 64 -20.59 14.55 4.20
CA PHE A 64 -19.87 13.41 4.76
C PHE A 64 -18.76 13.86 5.71
N GLU A 65 -18.57 13.09 6.76
CA GLU A 65 -17.49 13.25 7.74
C GLU A 65 -16.49 12.10 7.55
N ILE A 66 -15.23 12.42 7.23
CA ILE A 66 -14.16 11.43 7.20
C ILE A 66 -13.60 11.32 8.62
N PHE A 67 -13.82 10.18 9.28
CA PHE A 67 -13.37 9.95 10.65
C PHE A 67 -12.12 9.07 10.74
N ARG A 68 -11.77 8.37 9.67
CA ARG A 68 -10.52 7.60 9.58
C ARG A 68 -9.92 7.68 8.19
N HIS A 69 -8.60 7.78 8.16
CA HIS A 69 -7.81 7.85 6.95
C HIS A 69 -6.60 6.95 7.09
N GLU A 70 -6.40 6.06 6.13
CA GLU A 70 -5.24 5.19 6.02
C GLU A 70 -4.58 5.38 4.67
N GLU A 71 -3.25 5.46 4.69
CA GLU A 71 -2.45 5.68 3.49
C GLU A 71 -1.47 4.54 3.35
N MET A 72 -1.50 3.89 2.19
CA MET A 72 -0.52 2.88 1.81
C MET A 72 0.26 3.40 0.62
N TRP A 73 1.58 3.48 0.78
CA TRP A 73 2.48 3.94 -0.26
C TRP A 73 3.47 2.84 -0.61
N SER A 74 3.69 2.65 -1.91
CA SER A 74 4.73 1.74 -2.38
C SER A 74 6.08 2.44 -2.38
N PHE A 75 6.81 2.35 -1.27
CA PHE A 75 8.20 2.82 -1.20
C PHE A 75 9.11 2.13 -2.23
N ALA A 76 8.82 0.88 -2.58
CA ALA A 76 9.57 0.14 -3.58
C ALA A 76 9.43 0.77 -4.98
N ASP A 77 8.23 1.18 -5.37
CA ASP A 77 8.00 1.84 -6.67
C ASP A 77 8.66 3.22 -6.72
N MET A 78 8.72 3.93 -5.58
CA MET A 78 9.48 5.18 -5.48
C MET A 78 10.98 4.96 -5.72
N ILE A 79 11.56 3.90 -5.15
CA ILE A 79 12.98 3.58 -5.30
C ILE A 79 13.28 3.11 -6.73
N ASP A 80 12.40 2.32 -7.37
CA ASP A 80 12.58 1.87 -8.76
C ASP A 80 12.52 3.03 -9.76
N GLY A 81 11.73 4.08 -9.46
CA GLY A 81 11.64 5.30 -10.26
C GLY A 81 12.84 6.26 -10.14
N MET A 82 13.79 6.03 -9.22
CA MET A 82 14.96 6.89 -9.05
C MET A 82 16.10 6.54 -10.04
N PRO A 83 16.62 7.51 -10.82
CA PRO A 83 17.76 7.25 -11.70
C PRO A 83 18.98 6.82 -10.87
N GLY A 84 19.63 5.73 -11.29
CA GLY A 84 20.77 5.13 -10.60
C GLY A 84 20.39 4.20 -9.45
N VAL A 85 19.58 4.66 -8.49
CA VAL A 85 19.18 3.87 -7.31
C VAL A 85 18.22 2.73 -7.72
N GLY A 86 17.31 2.97 -8.65
CA GLY A 86 16.38 1.94 -9.16
C GLY A 86 17.10 0.77 -9.83
N TRP A 87 18.18 1.05 -10.58
CA TRP A 87 19.02 0.00 -11.17
C TRP A 87 19.69 -0.88 -10.12
N LEU A 88 20.24 -0.27 -9.05
CA LEU A 88 20.87 -0.99 -7.95
C LEU A 88 19.83 -1.82 -7.17
N TYR A 89 18.66 -1.22 -6.89
CA TYR A 89 17.56 -1.89 -6.21
C TYR A 89 17.06 -3.11 -6.99
N LYS A 90 16.81 -2.95 -8.29
CA LYS A 90 16.26 -4.00 -9.16
C LYS A 90 17.24 -5.15 -9.39
N ASN A 91 18.53 -4.85 -9.59
CA ASN A 91 19.52 -5.87 -9.93
C ASN A 91 20.16 -6.54 -8.71
N VAL A 92 20.37 -5.80 -7.62
CA VAL A 92 21.09 -6.31 -6.44
C VAL A 92 20.12 -6.65 -5.33
N PHE A 93 19.33 -5.68 -4.86
CA PHE A 93 18.49 -5.86 -3.67
C PHE A 93 17.32 -6.81 -3.93
N ARG A 94 16.54 -6.59 -4.99
CA ARG A 94 15.33 -7.37 -5.28
C ARG A 94 15.62 -8.85 -5.54
N ARG A 95 16.70 -9.13 -6.29
CA ARG A 95 17.18 -10.51 -6.50
C ARG A 95 17.72 -11.13 -5.23
N GLY A 96 18.60 -10.43 -4.51
CA GLY A 96 19.16 -10.91 -3.25
C GLY A 96 18.09 -11.22 -2.21
N PHE A 97 17.13 -10.31 -2.03
CA PHE A 97 16.01 -10.47 -1.11
C PHE A 97 15.12 -11.66 -1.48
N SER A 98 14.82 -11.85 -2.77
CA SER A 98 13.99 -12.98 -3.22
C SER A 98 14.67 -14.32 -2.92
N TYR A 99 15.96 -14.46 -3.26
CA TYR A 99 16.71 -15.69 -2.97
C TYR A 99 16.89 -15.92 -1.47
N PHE A 100 17.16 -14.86 -0.70
CA PHE A 100 17.28 -14.93 0.74
C PHE A 100 15.96 -15.35 1.41
N PHE A 101 14.85 -14.77 0.98
CA PHE A 101 13.53 -15.07 1.52
C PHE A 101 13.09 -16.51 1.21
N VAL A 102 13.29 -16.97 -0.04
CA VAL A 102 13.02 -18.36 -0.43
C VAL A 102 13.93 -19.33 0.32
N GLY A 103 15.21 -18.97 0.51
CA GLY A 103 16.15 -19.78 1.28
C GLY A 103 15.73 -19.91 2.75
N LEU A 104 15.34 -18.80 3.38
CA LEU A 104 14.86 -18.81 4.76
C LEU A 104 13.53 -19.55 4.93
N SER A 105 12.60 -19.43 3.98
CA SER A 105 11.32 -20.15 4.05
C SER A 105 11.49 -21.65 3.82
N ALA A 106 12.38 -22.05 2.92
CA ALA A 106 12.73 -23.46 2.75
C ALA A 106 13.42 -24.02 4.00
N MET A 107 14.33 -23.26 4.61
CA MET A 107 14.99 -23.64 5.86
C MET A 107 14.01 -23.74 7.02
N SER A 108 13.07 -22.81 7.15
CA SER A 108 12.07 -22.87 8.22
C SER A 108 11.15 -24.08 8.06
N CYS A 109 10.76 -24.44 6.83
CA CYS A 109 10.01 -25.67 6.56
C CYS A 109 10.84 -26.91 6.90
N PHE A 110 12.12 -26.97 6.50
CA PHE A 110 13.00 -28.08 6.81
C PHE A 110 13.22 -28.26 8.32
N PHE A 111 13.43 -27.17 9.05
CA PHE A 111 13.54 -27.21 10.51
C PHE A 111 12.23 -27.62 11.18
N HIS A 112 11.08 -27.19 10.65
CA HIS A 112 9.78 -27.60 11.14
C HIS A 112 9.55 -29.11 10.97
N ASP A 113 9.85 -29.65 9.79
CA ASP A 113 9.75 -31.09 9.51
C ASP A 113 10.72 -31.91 10.36
N HIS A 114 11.96 -31.45 10.54
CA HIS A 114 12.95 -32.14 11.37
C HIS A 114 12.57 -32.13 12.87
N PHE A 115 11.94 -31.06 13.35
CA PHE A 115 11.45 -30.96 14.73
C PHE A 115 10.25 -31.89 14.99
N ILE A 116 9.35 -32.03 14.02
CA ILE A 116 8.21 -32.97 14.10
C ILE A 116 8.70 -34.44 14.11
N GLN A 117 9.73 -34.77 13.33
CA GLN A 117 10.27 -36.14 13.31
C GLN A 117 11.01 -36.53 14.60
N THR A 118 11.72 -35.58 15.22
CA THR A 118 12.46 -35.83 16.47
C THR A 118 11.55 -35.90 17.70
N THR A 119 10.41 -35.21 17.69
CA THR A 119 9.39 -35.33 18.74
C THR A 119 8.59 -36.63 18.64
N LYS A 120 8.26 -37.10 17.42
CA LYS A 120 7.62 -38.43 17.23
C LYS A 120 8.51 -39.62 17.57
N LYS A 121 9.84 -39.49 17.53
CA LYS A 121 10.78 -40.56 17.88
C LYS A 121 11.03 -40.71 19.39
N LYS A 122 10.57 -39.76 20.21
CA LYS A 122 10.75 -39.74 21.67
C LYS A 122 9.46 -40.04 22.46
N ALA A 123 8.33 -40.24 21.78
CA ALA A 123 7.10 -40.76 22.34
C ALA A 123 6.96 -42.24 21.97
#